data_AF-A0A6P2NN65-F1
#
_entry.id   AF-A0A6P2NN65-F1
#
_cell.length_a   1.000
_cell.length_b   1.000
_cell.length_c   1.000
_cell.angle_alpha   90.00
_cell.angle_beta   90.00
_cell.angle_gamma   90.00
#
_symmetry.space_group_name_H-M   'P 1'
#
loop_
_entity.id
_entity.type
_entity.pdbx_description
1 polymer ?
#
loop_
_entity_poly.entity_id
_entity_poly.type
_entity_poly.pdbx_seq_one_letter_code
_entity_poly.pdbx_strand_id
1 'polypeptide(L)'
;MEMYAVQLPFAGIVDAARSWLTKNGTVVISEEHVIAGEHNTSHYRYLIVVMPAKSSPNKSYLTVEVSMGDTPPPHGAAAPLDELHAFIRQLGEKIGVAPQFVRAAK
;
A
#
# COMPACT_ATOMS: atom_id res chain seq x y z
N MET A 1 0.83 -9.88 -5.24
CA MET A 1 0.16 -8.62 -5.58
C MET A 1 -1.34 -8.78 -5.31
N GLU A 2 -1.89 -7.97 -4.40
CA GLU A 2 -3.32 -7.96 -4.08
C GLU A 2 -3.95 -6.61 -4.45
N MET A 3 -5.16 -6.64 -5.02
CA MET A 3 -5.90 -5.44 -5.41
C MET A 3 -7.03 -5.18 -4.41
N TYR A 4 -7.23 -3.90 -4.11
CA TYR A 4 -8.23 -3.41 -3.17
C TYR A 4 -9.03 -2.29 -3.82
N ALA A 5 -10.33 -2.19 -3.51
CA ALA A 5 -11.17 -1.06 -3.86
C ALA A 5 -11.42 -0.19 -2.63
N VAL A 6 -11.34 1.12 -2.81
CA VAL A 6 -11.56 2.11 -1.75
C VAL A 6 -12.55 3.16 -2.26
N GLN A 7 -13.54 3.50 -1.45
CA GLN A 7 -14.52 4.57 -1.73
C GLN A 7 -13.95 5.94 -1.32
N LEU A 8 -12.80 6.27 -1.88
CA LEU A 8 -12.17 7.58 -1.73
C LEU A 8 -11.58 8.06 -3.06
N PRO A 9 -11.50 9.38 -3.27
CA PRO A 9 -10.79 9.96 -4.39
C PRO A 9 -9.32 9.55 -4.40
N PHE A 10 -8.77 9.41 -5.61
CA PHE A 10 -7.40 9.00 -5.88
C PHE A 10 -6.36 9.75 -5.03
N ALA A 11 -6.42 11.09 -5.01
CA ALA A 11 -5.46 11.93 -4.30
C ALA A 11 -5.40 11.62 -2.79
N GLY A 12 -6.54 11.39 -2.15
CA GLY A 12 -6.60 11.11 -0.71
C GLY A 12 -5.91 9.79 -0.34
N ILE A 13 -5.95 8.80 -1.23
CA ILE A 13 -5.29 7.50 -1.00
C ILE A 13 -3.79 7.62 -1.23
N VAL A 14 -3.38 8.32 -2.30
CA VAL A 14 -1.96 8.59 -2.61
C VAL A 14 -1.30 9.33 -1.45
N ASP A 15 -1.92 10.40 -0.96
CA ASP A 15 -1.40 11.19 0.16
C ASP A 15 -1.29 10.35 1.44
N ALA A 16 -2.32 9.55 1.75
CA ALA A 16 -2.33 8.70 2.93
C ALA A 16 -1.24 7.62 2.88
N ALA A 17 -1.10 6.94 1.73
CA ALA A 17 -0.10 5.91 1.50
C ALA A 17 1.33 6.48 1.53
N ARG A 18 1.57 7.62 0.86
CA ARG A 18 2.86 8.32 0.90
C ARG A 18 3.23 8.75 2.31
N SER A 19 2.28 9.34 3.04
CA SER A 19 2.49 9.76 4.42
C SER A 19 2.73 8.57 5.36
N TRP A 20 2.12 7.40 5.10
CA TRP A 20 2.39 6.19 5.87
C TRP A 20 3.82 5.69 5.64
N LEU A 21 4.25 5.59 4.37
CA LEU A 21 5.61 5.16 4.04
C LEU A 21 6.64 6.14 4.58
N THR A 22 6.40 7.44 4.49
CA THR A 22 7.30 8.47 5.06
C THR A 22 7.43 8.35 6.58
N LYS A 23 6.38 7.90 7.27
CA LYS A 23 6.40 7.72 8.74
C LYS A 23 7.13 6.45 9.16
N ASN A 24 6.95 5.36 8.42
CA ASN A 24 7.44 4.02 8.80
C ASN A 24 8.69 3.59 8.01
N GLY A 25 9.19 4.45 7.12
CA GLY A 25 10.15 4.07 6.10
C GLY A 25 10.67 5.24 5.29
N THR A 26 11.24 4.89 4.14
CA THR A 26 11.69 5.83 3.11
C THR A 26 10.81 5.68 1.87
N VAL A 27 10.51 6.79 1.20
CA VAL A 27 9.89 6.81 -0.13
C VAL A 27 11.00 7.02 -1.16
N VAL A 28 11.17 6.09 -2.10
CA VAL A 28 12.27 6.10 -3.08
C VAL A 28 11.79 6.57 -4.45
N ILE A 29 10.57 6.19 -4.85
CA ILE A 29 9.95 6.63 -6.10
C ILE A 29 8.52 7.06 -5.76
N SER A 30 8.14 8.26 -6.18
CA SER A 30 6.73 8.67 -6.14
C SER A 30 6.36 9.41 -7.41
N GLU A 31 5.82 8.66 -8.36
CA GLU A 31 5.05 9.22 -9.46
C GLU A 31 3.62 9.50 -8.99
N GLU A 32 2.80 10.10 -9.85
CA GLU A 32 1.41 10.44 -9.50
C GLU A 32 0.63 9.22 -9.00
N HIS A 33 0.84 8.04 -9.62
CA HIS A 33 0.08 6.82 -9.38
C HIS A 33 0.86 5.71 -8.67
N VAL A 34 2.18 5.83 -8.57
CA VAL A 34 3.07 4.76 -8.08
C VAL A 34 3.92 5.30 -6.95
N ILE A 35 3.91 4.60 -5.82
CA ILE A 35 4.69 4.90 -4.63
C ILE A 35 5.51 3.66 -4.30
N ALA A 36 6.82 3.75 -4.43
CA ALA A 36 7.76 2.72 -3.98
C ALA A 36 8.50 3.22 -2.74
N GLY A 37 8.64 2.35 -1.75
CA GLY A 37 9.32 2.67 -0.51
C GLY A 37 9.84 1.45 0.20
N GLU A 38 10.61 1.69 1.26
CA GLU A 38 11.24 0.67 2.07
C GLU A 38 10.94 0.94 3.54
N HIS A 39 10.65 -0.10 4.32
CA HIS A 39 10.47 0.03 5.77
C HIS A 39 11.77 0.53 6.43
N ASN A 40 11.68 1.22 7.57
CA ASN A 40 12.84 1.76 8.29
C ASN A 40 13.88 0.70 8.68
N THR A 41 13.45 -0.56 8.81
CA THR A 41 14.34 -1.68 9.12
C THR A 41 14.94 -2.34 7.89
N SER A 42 14.61 -1.88 6.69
CA SER A 42 15.06 -2.47 5.41
C SER A 42 14.71 -3.94 5.20
N HIS A 43 13.81 -4.49 6.02
CA HIS A 43 13.34 -5.89 5.90
C HIS A 43 12.28 -6.05 4.81
N TYR A 44 11.52 -4.98 4.53
CA TYR A 44 10.43 -5.01 3.56
C TYR A 44 10.50 -3.83 2.61
N ARG A 45 10.16 -4.11 1.36
CA ARG A 45 9.94 -3.14 0.29
C ARG A 45 8.49 -3.14 -0.10
N TYR A 46 7.93 -1.96 -0.32
CA TYR A 46 6.56 -1.75 -0.72
C TYR A 46 6.52 -1.14 -2.11
N LEU A 47 5.69 -1.71 -2.98
CA LEU A 47 5.28 -1.11 -4.23
C LEU A 47 3.76 -0.92 -4.16
N ILE A 48 3.34 0.34 -4.20
CA ILE A 48 1.95 0.75 -4.06
C ILE A 48 1.54 1.44 -5.36
N VAL A 49 0.48 0.95 -5.99
CA VAL A 49 -0.09 1.53 -7.20
C VAL A 49 -1.53 1.94 -6.90
N VAL A 50 -1.86 3.20 -7.13
CA VAL A 50 -3.22 3.72 -6.97
C VAL A 50 -3.76 4.08 -8.35
N MET A 51 -4.99 3.68 -8.64
CA MET A 51 -5.65 3.97 -9.92
C MET A 51 -7.07 4.49 -9.67
N PRO A 52 -7.49 5.60 -10.29
CA PRO A 52 -8.88 6.04 -10.22
C PRO A 52 -9.81 5.04 -10.91
N ALA A 53 -11.01 4.83 -10.37
CA ALA A 53 -12.01 4.02 -11.04
C ALA A 53 -12.67 4.82 -12.17
N LYS A 54 -12.69 4.25 -13.39
CA LYS A 54 -13.38 4.87 -14.53
C LYS A 54 -14.87 5.11 -14.30
N SER A 55 -15.49 4.34 -13.40
CA SER A 55 -16.92 4.39 -13.12
C SER A 55 -17.34 5.40 -12.05
N SER A 56 -16.41 5.92 -11.24
CA SER A 56 -16.74 6.88 -10.17
C SER A 56 -15.51 7.68 -9.74
N PRO A 57 -15.60 9.02 -9.64
CA PRO A 57 -14.50 9.87 -9.15
C PRO A 57 -14.20 9.65 -7.66
N ASN A 58 -15.14 9.07 -6.90
CA ASN A 58 -15.00 8.79 -5.48
C ASN A 58 -14.59 7.33 -5.21
N LYS A 59 -14.15 6.61 -6.23
CA LYS A 59 -13.67 5.23 -6.10
C LYS A 59 -12.31 5.12 -6.73
N SER A 60 -11.43 4.41 -6.05
CA SER A 60 -10.09 4.10 -6.55
C SER A 60 -9.75 2.65 -6.26
N TYR A 61 -8.85 2.10 -7.07
CA TYR A 61 -8.23 0.82 -6.86
C TYR A 61 -6.81 1.04 -6.32
N LEU A 62 -6.45 0.21 -5.35
CA LEU A 62 -5.16 0.21 -4.69
C LEU A 62 -4.56 -1.17 -4.90
N THR A 63 -3.35 -1.24 -5.43
CA THR A 63 -2.60 -2.48 -5.54
C THR A 63 -1.34 -2.36 -4.72
N VAL A 64 -1.12 -3.34 -3.86
CA VAL A 64 0.05 -3.36 -2.98
C VAL A 64 0.82 -4.65 -3.23
N GLU A 65 2.12 -4.51 -3.31
CA GLU A 65 3.07 -5.59 -3.29
C GLU A 65 4.10 -5.32 -2.19
N VAL A 66 4.34 -6.33 -1.37
CA VAL A 66 5.37 -6.31 -0.34
C VAL A 66 6.34 -7.42 -0.65
N SER A 67 7.62 -7.09 -0.68
CA SER A 67 8.72 -8.03 -0.89
C SER A 67 9.77 -7.88 0.19
N MET A 68 10.64 -8.87 0.34
CA MET A 68 11.76 -8.79 1.26
C MET A 68 12.77 -7.75 0.74
N GLY A 69 13.27 -6.93 1.65
CA GLY A 69 14.38 -6.01 1.38
C GLY A 69 15.74 -6.71 1.47
N ASP A 70 16.81 -5.91 1.43
CA ASP A 70 18.19 -6.44 1.43
C ASP A 70 18.63 -6.89 2.83
N THR A 71 17.99 -6.37 3.89
CA THR A 71 18.31 -6.76 5.26
C THR A 71 17.52 -8.01 5.63
N PRO A 72 18.19 -9.10 6.06
CA PRO A 72 17.50 -10.30 6.50
C PRO A 72 16.55 -9.97 7.66
N PRO A 73 15.31 -10.50 7.63
CA PRO A 73 14.37 -10.27 8.72
C PRO A 73 14.85 -10.95 10.01
N PRO A 74 14.51 -10.40 11.18
CA PRO A 74 14.75 -11.07 12.46
C PRO A 74 13.94 -12.35 12.55
N HIS A 75 14.38 -13.26 13.42
CA HIS A 75 13.64 -14.49 13.69
C HIS A 75 12.23 -14.16 14.20
N GLY A 76 11.21 -14.72 13.56
CA GLY A 76 9.80 -14.45 13.88
C GLY A 76 9.21 -13.20 13.22
N ALA A 77 9.89 -12.58 12.25
CA ALA A 77 9.29 -11.52 11.44
C ALA A 77 8.09 -12.05 10.63
N ALA A 78 7.14 -11.16 10.40
CA ALA A 78 5.95 -11.43 9.58
C ALA A 78 6.32 -11.86 8.16
N ALA A 79 5.50 -12.70 7.52
CA ALA A 79 5.67 -12.91 6.09
C ALA A 79 5.28 -11.62 5.33
N PRO A 80 5.81 -11.37 4.12
CA PRO A 80 5.43 -10.21 3.32
C PRO A 80 3.92 -10.05 3.12
N LEU A 81 3.17 -11.16 3.07
CA LEU A 81 1.71 -11.13 2.95
C LEU A 81 1.02 -10.61 4.23
N ASP A 82 1.50 -11.04 5.40
CA ASP A 82 0.97 -10.56 6.69
C ASP A 82 1.26 -9.06 6.86
N GLU A 83 2.46 -8.63 6.44
CA GLU A 83 2.86 -7.22 6.42
C GLU A 83 1.99 -6.39 5.47
N LEU A 84 1.67 -6.94 4.29
CA LEU A 84 0.72 -6.33 3.36
C LEU A 84 -0.65 -6.14 4.02
N HIS A 85 -1.19 -7.17 4.67
CA HIS A 85 -2.50 -7.09 5.34
C HIS A 85 -2.48 -6.08 6.49
N ALA A 86 -1.38 -6.01 7.24
CA ALA A 86 -1.18 -5.00 8.27
C ALA A 86 -1.16 -3.58 7.68
N PHE A 87 -0.44 -3.37 6.58
CA PHE A 87 -0.42 -2.09 5.85
C PHE A 87 -1.82 -1.68 5.39
N ILE A 88 -2.56 -2.58 4.73
CA ILE A 88 -3.91 -2.29 4.21
C ILE A 88 -4.86 -1.90 5.34
N ARG A 89 -4.79 -2.61 6.48
CA ARG A 89 -5.59 -2.28 7.66
C ARG A 89 -5.25 -0.88 8.20
N GLN A 90 -3.98 -0.59 8.41
CA GLN A 90 -3.54 0.71 8.93
C GLN A 90 -3.88 1.87 7.98
N LEU A 91 -3.73 1.65 6.67
CA LEU A 91 -4.14 2.61 5.67
C LEU A 91 -5.64 2.87 5.76
N GLY A 92 -6.45 1.82 5.90
CA GLY A 92 -7.90 1.93 6.07
C GLY A 92 -8.32 2.71 7.30
N GLU A 93 -7.67 2.45 8.44
CA GLU A 93 -7.87 3.21 9.69
C GLU A 93 -7.51 4.69 9.49
N LYS A 94 -6.41 4.99 8.78
CA LYS A 94 -5.95 6.36 8.54
C LYS A 94 -6.89 7.17 7.64
N ILE A 95 -7.44 6.54 6.61
CA ILE A 95 -8.36 7.21 5.66
C ILE A 95 -9.83 7.09 6.09
N GLY A 96 -10.12 6.41 7.20
CA GLY A 96 -11.48 6.20 7.70
C GLY A 96 -12.33 5.28 6.82
N VAL A 97 -11.73 4.52 5.90
CA VAL A 97 -12.43 3.63 4.96
C VAL A 97 -11.68 2.32 4.86
N ALA A 98 -12.34 1.21 5.17
CA ALA A 98 -11.76 -0.13 5.01
C ALA A 98 -11.59 -0.49 3.52
N PRO A 99 -10.36 -0.71 3.02
CA PRO A 99 -10.15 -1.18 1.65
C PRO A 99 -10.76 -2.58 1.47
N GLN A 100 -11.52 -2.77 0.39
CA GLN A 100 -12.17 -4.04 0.09
C GLN A 100 -11.31 -4.85 -0.87
N PHE A 101 -10.91 -6.06 -0.49
CA PHE A 101 -10.16 -6.95 -1.39
C PHE A 101 -10.98 -7.24 -2.65
N VAL A 102 -10.36 -7.04 -3.81
CA VAL A 102 -10.93 -7.33 -5.12
C VAL A 102 -10.08 -8.42 -5.77
N ARG A 103 -10.73 -9.53 -6.11
CA ARG A 103 -10.09 -10.56 -6.93
C ARG A 103 -9.85 -9.95 -8.31
N ALA A 104 -8.59 -9.76 -8.69
CA ALA A 104 -8.26 -9.47 -10.08
C ALA A 104 -8.78 -10.66 -10.92
N ALA A 105 -9.64 -10.38 -11.90
CA ALA A 105 -10.06 -11.40 -12.86
C ALA A 105 -8.80 -11.91 -13.56
N LYS A 106 -8.60 -13.23 -13.51
CA LYS A 106 -7.49 -13.93 -14.18
C LYS A 106 -7.52 -13.72 -15.69
#